data_AF-A0A0D2NNA0-F1
#
_entry.id   AF-A0A0D2NNA0-F1
#
_cell.length_a   1.000
_cell.length_b   1.000
_cell.length_c   1.000
_cell.angle_alpha   90.00
_cell.angle_beta   90.00
_cell.angle_gamma   90.00
#
_symmetry.space_group_name_H-M   'P 1'
#
loop_
_entity.id
_entity.type
_entity.pdbx_description
1 polymer ?
#
loop_
_entity_poly.entity_id
_entity_poly.type
_entity_poly.pdbx_seq_one_letter_code
_entity_poly.pdbx_strand_id
1 'polypeptide(L)'
;MMVFLLWAIDLFQTIITVYMSWIYCVTDYLDPIAIKRVSLWAFTSIPLCNSLSSCITHLFIAHRIYEAAKQKRLAAGALCLSVFLTFSVGFSASLSGIIWHLSMIDVATPANVDSEDFPYHPLMLAWFATRLLVEAVLLASLSCLFVHQGTDFMDDYPSRIVKTGLLAIQCGALTTLFSFLSLVTLVSDPKTTLYIVFLLPSGRLYSNVVLTSINARARRVDPLQIANPTQALTKDIWAAAQATNVQTFDLTQMRTERVEGMESKCALDANSTAVLDEHTAKSHKHSNTQP
;
A
#
# COMPACT_ATOMS: atom_id res chain seq x y z
N MET A 1 -20.04 -5.00 -8.17
CA MET A 1 -20.69 -3.73 -7.75
C MET A 1 -19.88 -2.98 -6.69
N MET A 2 -19.48 -3.61 -5.57
CA MET A 2 -18.69 -2.94 -4.51
C MET A 2 -17.35 -2.37 -5.01
N VAL A 3 -16.60 -3.11 -5.84
CA VAL A 3 -15.32 -2.66 -6.40
C VAL A 3 -15.46 -1.40 -7.26
N PHE A 4 -16.57 -1.27 -8.01
CA PHE A 4 -16.84 -0.10 -8.84
C PHE A 4 -17.14 1.15 -7.99
N LEU A 5 -17.91 0.99 -6.91
CA LEU A 5 -18.17 2.08 -5.97
C LEU A 5 -16.88 2.57 -5.31
N LEU A 6 -16.03 1.63 -4.89
CA LEU A 6 -14.73 1.94 -4.28
C LEU A 6 -13.81 2.69 -5.25
N TRP A 7 -13.76 2.21 -6.51
CA TRP A 7 -13.02 2.89 -7.58
C TRP A 7 -13.53 4.31 -7.84
N ALA A 8 -14.85 4.52 -7.87
CA ALA A 8 -15.44 5.84 -8.06
C ALA A 8 -15.11 6.80 -6.90
N ILE A 9 -15.16 6.32 -5.66
CA ILE A 9 -14.80 7.11 -4.47
C ILE A 9 -13.31 7.49 -4.50
N ASP A 10 -12.43 6.53 -4.83
CA ASP A 10 -10.99 6.79 -4.92
C ASP A 10 -10.62 7.76 -6.04
N LEU A 11 -11.34 7.69 -7.17
CA LEU A 11 -11.19 8.62 -8.27
C LEU A 11 -11.60 10.03 -7.83
N PHE A 12 -12.75 10.16 -7.17
CA PHE A 12 -13.23 11.44 -6.63
C PHE A 12 -12.24 12.03 -5.61
N GLN A 13 -11.75 11.23 -4.67
CA GLN A 13 -10.74 11.66 -3.70
C GLN A 13 -9.44 12.11 -4.39
N THR A 14 -9.02 11.41 -5.44
CA THR A 14 -7.81 11.76 -6.19
C THR A 14 -7.97 13.07 -6.94
N ILE A 15 -9.11 13.31 -7.60
CA ILE A 15 -9.40 14.59 -8.28
C ILE A 15 -9.34 15.75 -7.28
N ILE A 16 -10.00 15.60 -6.12
CA ILE A 16 -10.00 16.58 -5.03
C ILE A 16 -8.58 16.87 -4.55
N THR A 17 -7.76 15.84 -4.36
CA THR A 17 -6.39 15.98 -3.88
C THR A 17 -5.50 16.69 -4.92
N VAL A 18 -5.67 16.39 -6.21
CA VAL A 18 -4.95 17.07 -7.29
C VAL A 18 -5.37 18.54 -7.38
N TYR A 19 -6.67 18.83 -7.24
CA TYR A 19 -7.18 20.20 -7.18
C TYR A 19 -6.60 20.99 -6.00
N MET A 20 -6.55 20.39 -4.81
CA MET A 20 -5.88 20.96 -3.64
C MET A 20 -4.40 21.26 -3.93
N SER A 21 -3.69 20.28 -4.45
CA SER A 21 -2.26 20.40 -4.74
C SER A 21 -1.97 21.53 -5.74
N TRP A 22 -2.82 21.68 -6.76
CA TRP A 22 -2.70 22.76 -7.75
C TRP A 22 -2.82 24.15 -7.10
N ILE A 23 -3.83 24.36 -6.25
CA ILE A 23 -4.03 25.65 -5.58
C ILE A 23 -2.83 25.98 -4.69
N TYR A 24 -2.38 25.02 -3.88
CA TYR A 24 -1.26 25.23 -2.95
C TYR A 24 0.10 25.40 -3.65
N CYS A 25 0.34 24.69 -4.75
CA CYS A 25 1.66 24.68 -5.38
C CYS A 25 1.80 25.69 -6.52
N VAL A 26 0.71 26.04 -7.23
CA VAL A 26 0.77 26.83 -8.47
C VAL A 26 0.14 28.20 -8.28
N THR A 27 -1.09 28.28 -7.78
CA THR A 27 -1.83 29.54 -7.71
C THR A 27 -1.27 30.46 -6.62
N ASP A 28 -1.03 29.92 -5.42
CA ASP A 28 -0.68 30.70 -4.24
C ASP A 28 0.74 30.39 -3.73
N TYR A 29 1.67 30.21 -4.67
CA TYR A 29 3.07 29.91 -4.36
C TYR A 29 3.70 31.03 -3.50
N LEU A 30 4.27 30.67 -2.34
CA LEU A 30 4.91 31.58 -1.36
C LEU A 30 4.02 32.54 -0.56
N ASP A 31 2.68 32.49 -0.66
CA ASP A 31 1.81 33.31 0.21
C ASP A 31 1.27 32.51 1.42
N PRO A 32 1.81 32.71 2.64
CA PRO A 32 1.30 32.02 3.85
C PRO A 32 -0.10 32.48 4.26
N ILE A 33 -0.60 33.59 3.72
CA ILE A 33 -1.93 34.14 4.01
C ILE A 33 -3.00 33.48 3.13
N ALA A 34 -2.62 32.97 1.95
CA ALA A 34 -3.54 32.28 1.06
C ALA A 34 -4.14 31.01 1.69
N ILE A 35 -3.37 30.31 2.53
CA ILE A 35 -3.82 29.15 3.32
C ILE A 35 -5.02 29.52 4.24
N LYS A 36 -5.10 30.79 4.69
CA LYS A 36 -6.20 31.29 5.53
C LYS A 36 -7.44 31.70 4.73
N ARG A 37 -7.28 32.24 3.51
CA ARG A 37 -8.41 32.81 2.75
C ARG A 37 -9.18 31.79 1.91
N VAL A 38 -8.53 30.74 1.45
CA VAL A 38 -9.20 29.77 0.58
C VAL A 38 -9.94 28.76 1.44
N SER A 39 -11.26 28.92 1.56
CA SER A 39 -12.15 27.92 2.18
C SER A 39 -12.19 26.68 1.29
N LEU A 40 -11.30 25.74 1.60
CA LEU A 40 -11.05 24.56 0.79
C LEU A 40 -12.01 23.45 1.20
N TRP A 41 -13.26 23.56 0.72
CA TRP A 41 -14.31 22.52 0.79
C TRP A 41 -13.81 21.12 0.41
N ALA A 42 -12.81 21.05 -0.46
CA ALA A 42 -12.23 19.78 -0.88
C ALA A 42 -11.29 19.18 0.21
N PHE A 43 -10.73 19.96 1.15
CA PHE A 43 -9.95 19.44 2.29
C PHE A 43 -10.85 18.67 3.27
N THR A 44 -11.98 19.27 3.66
CA THR A 44 -12.98 18.62 4.52
C THR A 44 -13.73 17.47 3.83
N SER A 45 -13.63 17.36 2.49
CA SER A 45 -14.21 16.24 1.74
C SER A 45 -13.34 14.98 1.76
N ILE A 46 -12.03 15.08 2.06
CA ILE A 46 -11.13 13.92 2.15
C ILE A 46 -11.57 12.96 3.27
N PRO A 47 -11.89 13.44 4.49
CA PRO A 47 -12.48 12.62 5.54
C PRO A 47 -13.78 11.90 5.16
N LEU A 48 -14.65 12.52 4.35
CA LEU A 48 -15.87 11.87 3.84
C LEU A 48 -15.53 10.66 2.98
N CYS A 49 -14.63 10.85 2.01
CA CYS A 49 -14.23 9.79 1.10
C CYS A 49 -13.60 8.64 1.88
N ASN A 50 -12.71 8.96 2.82
CA ASN A 50 -12.05 7.95 3.65
C ASN A 50 -13.03 7.20 4.57
N SER A 51 -14.08 7.88 5.06
CA SER A 51 -15.14 7.26 5.87
C SER A 51 -16.00 6.31 5.04
N LEU A 52 -16.33 6.70 3.79
CA LEU A 52 -17.06 5.83 2.85
C LEU A 52 -16.22 4.61 2.44
N SER A 53 -14.95 4.80 2.05
CA SER A 53 -14.06 3.69 1.68
C SER A 53 -13.80 2.74 2.86
N SER A 54 -13.67 3.28 4.07
CA SER A 54 -13.56 2.48 5.30
C SER A 54 -14.82 1.67 5.56
N CYS A 55 -16.01 2.29 5.45
CA CYS A 55 -17.29 1.61 5.64
C CYS A 55 -17.45 0.42 4.68
N ILE A 56 -17.21 0.62 3.38
CA ILE A 56 -17.31 -0.44 2.37
C ILE A 56 -16.33 -1.58 2.68
N THR A 57 -15.08 -1.24 3.01
CA THR A 57 -14.03 -2.24 3.29
C THR A 57 -14.33 -3.05 4.55
N HIS A 58 -14.76 -2.37 5.61
CA HIS A 58 -15.08 -3.02 6.86
C HIS A 58 -16.34 -3.89 6.76
N LEU A 59 -17.37 -3.46 6.02
CA LEU A 59 -18.55 -4.29 5.74
C LEU A 59 -18.17 -5.57 4.98
N PHE A 60 -17.27 -5.46 4.00
CA PHE A 60 -16.78 -6.62 3.26
C PHE A 60 -16.02 -7.61 4.16
N ILE A 61 -15.12 -7.10 4.99
CA ILE A 61 -14.36 -7.92 5.94
C ILE A 61 -15.28 -8.54 7.01
N ALA A 62 -16.22 -7.76 7.55
CA ALA A 62 -17.19 -8.22 8.53
C ALA A 62 -18.10 -9.32 7.98
N HIS A 63 -18.56 -9.19 6.73
CA HIS A 63 -19.33 -10.24 6.05
C HIS A 63 -18.53 -11.55 5.95
N ARG A 64 -17.26 -11.47 5.59
CA ARG A 64 -16.38 -12.65 5.54
C ARG A 64 -16.20 -13.31 6.91
N ILE A 65 -16.05 -12.50 7.96
CA ILE A 65 -15.98 -13.00 9.35
C ILE A 65 -17.29 -13.68 9.74
N TYR A 66 -18.44 -13.12 9.36
CA TYR A 66 -19.75 -13.68 9.65
C TYR A 66 -19.96 -15.06 9.00
N GLU A 67 -19.58 -15.23 7.73
CA GLU A 67 -19.65 -16.51 7.03
C GLU A 67 -18.77 -17.57 7.70
N ALA A 68 -17.57 -17.19 8.14
CA ALA A 68 -16.64 -18.09 8.81
C ALA A 68 -17.05 -18.44 10.25
N ALA A 69 -17.69 -17.51 10.96
CA ALA A 69 -18.05 -17.63 12.38
C ALA A 69 -19.52 -18.02 12.58
N LYS A 70 -20.02 -19.01 11.81
CA LYS A 70 -21.45 -19.43 11.72
C LYS A 70 -22.17 -19.64 13.07
N GLN A 71 -21.44 -19.91 14.16
CA GLN A 71 -21.97 -20.09 15.53
C GLN A 71 -22.02 -18.80 16.38
N LYS A 72 -21.28 -17.73 16.03
CA LYS A 72 -21.15 -16.49 16.84
C LYS A 72 -21.85 -15.29 16.20
N ARG A 73 -23.15 -15.42 15.88
CA ARG A 73 -23.94 -14.36 15.22
C ARG A 73 -23.95 -13.04 16.00
N LEU A 74 -23.92 -13.09 17.33
CA LEU A 74 -23.87 -11.90 18.20
C LEU A 74 -22.58 -11.08 17.99
N ALA A 75 -21.43 -11.75 17.82
CA ALA A 75 -20.16 -11.08 17.59
C ALA A 75 -20.12 -10.37 16.23
N ALA A 76 -20.73 -10.97 15.20
CA ALA A 76 -20.85 -10.34 13.89
C ALA A 76 -21.81 -9.13 13.90
N GLY A 77 -22.91 -9.21 14.67
CA GLY A 77 -23.79 -8.08 14.90
C GLY A 77 -23.06 -6.91 15.57
N ALA A 78 -22.26 -7.19 16.60
CA ALA A 78 -21.44 -6.19 17.29
C ALA A 78 -20.38 -5.57 16.37
N LEU A 79 -19.72 -6.36 15.51
CA LEU A 79 -18.79 -5.86 14.50
C LEU A 79 -19.49 -4.92 13.53
N CYS A 80 -20.64 -5.31 12.99
CA CYS A 80 -21.42 -4.48 12.07
C CYS A 80 -21.80 -3.14 12.73
N LEU A 81 -22.27 -3.17 13.97
CA LEU A 81 -22.58 -1.97 14.76
C LEU A 81 -21.35 -1.05 14.92
N SER A 82 -20.17 -1.62 15.19
CA SER A 82 -18.93 -0.85 15.33
C SER A 82 -18.49 -0.14 14.04
N VAL A 83 -18.79 -0.74 12.88
CA VAL A 83 -18.54 -0.12 11.56
C VAL A 83 -19.46 1.08 11.36
N PHE A 84 -20.75 0.92 11.65
CA PHE A 84 -21.70 2.04 11.58
C PHE A 84 -21.34 3.17 12.54
N LEU A 85 -20.88 2.86 13.75
CA LEU A 85 -20.44 3.87 14.71
C LEU A 85 -19.27 4.70 14.15
N THR A 86 -18.25 4.03 13.60
CA THR A 86 -17.08 4.71 13.01
C THR A 86 -17.47 5.57 11.80
N PHE A 87 -18.38 5.06 10.97
CA PHE A 87 -18.92 5.81 9.83
C PHE A 87 -19.66 7.07 10.30
N SER A 88 -20.53 6.95 11.31
CA SER A 88 -21.26 8.09 11.86
C SER A 88 -20.33 9.15 12.44
N VAL A 89 -19.30 8.76 13.21
CA VAL A 89 -18.32 9.71 13.78
C VAL A 89 -17.53 10.41 12.66
N GLY A 90 -17.07 9.68 11.65
CA GLY A 90 -16.35 10.26 10.50
C GLY A 90 -17.22 11.16 9.62
N PHE A 91 -18.49 10.80 9.45
CA PHE A 91 -19.48 11.61 8.74
C PHE A 91 -19.77 12.91 9.50
N SER A 92 -20.02 12.84 10.81
CA SER A 92 -20.16 14.01 11.67
C SER A 92 -18.93 14.91 11.61
N ALA A 93 -17.72 14.35 11.67
CA ALA A 93 -16.47 15.13 11.55
C ALA A 93 -16.37 15.92 10.26
N SER A 94 -16.81 15.29 9.19
CA SER A 94 -16.75 15.89 7.88
C SER A 94 -17.81 16.97 7.67
N LEU A 95 -19.06 16.75 8.14
CA LEU A 95 -20.09 17.77 8.06
C LEU A 95 -19.72 19.00 8.89
N SER A 96 -19.19 18.78 10.08
CA SER A 96 -18.71 19.88 10.91
C SER A 96 -17.62 20.69 10.19
N GLY A 97 -16.69 20.03 9.50
CA GLY A 97 -15.67 20.76 8.72
C GLY A 97 -16.24 21.59 7.57
N ILE A 98 -17.33 21.15 6.93
CA ILE A 98 -18.02 21.90 5.87
C ILE A 98 -18.80 23.08 6.43
N ILE A 99 -19.62 22.85 7.46
CA ILE A 99 -20.52 23.86 8.04
C ILE A 99 -19.74 25.04 8.61
N TRP A 100 -18.62 24.76 9.28
CA TRP A 100 -17.79 25.76 9.93
C TRP A 100 -16.70 26.35 9.03
N HIS A 101 -16.67 25.99 7.73
CA HIS A 101 -15.72 26.51 6.75
C HIS A 101 -14.25 26.51 7.23
N LEU A 102 -13.83 25.44 7.94
CA LEU A 102 -12.54 25.38 8.61
C LEU A 102 -11.36 25.58 7.65
N SER A 103 -10.48 26.52 7.99
CA SER A 103 -9.19 26.66 7.32
C SER A 103 -8.17 25.67 7.90
N MET A 104 -7.16 25.30 7.10
CA MET A 104 -6.10 24.37 7.47
C MET A 104 -5.34 24.80 8.74
N ILE A 105 -5.29 26.11 9.02
CA ILE A 105 -4.63 26.68 10.19
C ILE A 105 -5.51 26.58 11.44
N ASP A 106 -6.83 26.69 11.32
CA ASP A 106 -7.74 26.54 12.47
C ASP A 106 -7.70 25.12 13.05
N VAL A 107 -7.42 24.14 12.20
CA VAL A 107 -7.17 22.74 12.62
C VAL A 107 -5.81 22.59 13.30
N ALA A 108 -4.82 23.39 12.91
CA ALA A 108 -3.44 23.34 13.39
C ALA A 108 -3.19 24.25 14.62
N THR A 109 -4.08 25.16 14.98
CA THR A 109 -3.92 25.98 16.19
C THR A 109 -4.75 25.44 17.36
N PRO A 110 -4.13 24.82 18.38
CA PRO A 110 -4.82 24.44 19.62
C PRO A 110 -5.22 25.64 20.50
N ALA A 111 -5.07 26.88 20.03
CA ALA A 111 -5.41 28.10 20.77
C ALA A 111 -6.93 28.33 20.91
N ASN A 112 -7.75 27.55 20.22
CA ASN A 112 -9.22 27.62 20.30
C ASN A 112 -9.80 26.65 21.34
N VAL A 113 -8.96 26.01 22.17
CA VAL A 113 -9.40 25.14 23.28
C VAL A 113 -10.20 25.93 24.34
N ASP A 114 -10.04 27.26 24.38
CA ASP A 114 -10.74 28.15 25.32
C ASP A 114 -11.94 28.90 24.70
N SER A 115 -12.21 28.73 23.39
CA SER A 115 -13.43 29.25 22.76
C SER A 115 -14.51 28.17 22.78
N GLU A 116 -15.54 28.36 23.60
CA GLU A 116 -16.70 27.48 23.81
C GLU A 116 -17.52 27.14 22.55
N ASP A 117 -17.13 27.61 21.36
CA ASP A 117 -18.00 27.63 20.20
C ASP A 117 -17.99 26.34 19.35
N PHE A 118 -16.88 25.58 19.24
CA PHE A 118 -16.90 24.25 18.59
C PHE A 118 -15.63 23.37 18.78
N PRO A 119 -15.71 22.17 19.39
CA PRO A 119 -14.55 21.30 19.63
C PRO A 119 -14.23 20.38 18.43
N TYR A 120 -13.67 20.92 17.33
CA TYR A 120 -13.32 20.13 16.14
C TYR A 120 -12.13 19.17 16.36
N HIS A 121 -11.08 19.61 17.05
CA HIS A 121 -9.88 18.81 17.32
C HIS A 121 -10.17 17.49 18.07
N PRO A 122 -10.88 17.48 19.21
CA PRO A 122 -11.21 16.23 19.89
C PRO A 122 -12.16 15.34 19.07
N LEU A 123 -12.94 15.92 18.16
CA LEU A 123 -13.80 15.16 17.27
C LEU A 123 -13.00 14.42 16.19
N MET A 124 -11.96 15.05 15.61
CA MET A 124 -11.00 14.34 14.74
C MET A 124 -10.25 13.25 15.51
N LEU A 125 -9.79 13.55 16.73
CA LEU A 125 -9.12 12.57 17.58
C LEU A 125 -10.04 11.36 17.87
N ALA A 126 -11.30 11.61 18.21
CA ALA A 126 -12.29 10.58 18.44
C ALA A 126 -12.53 9.73 17.17
N TRP A 127 -12.56 10.35 15.99
CA TRP A 127 -12.69 9.64 14.72
C TRP A 127 -11.49 8.72 14.46
N PHE A 128 -10.25 9.21 14.56
CA PHE A 128 -9.06 8.38 14.37
C PHE A 128 -8.97 7.26 15.41
N ALA A 129 -9.31 7.53 16.67
CA ALA A 129 -9.28 6.54 17.74
C ALA A 129 -10.33 5.44 17.55
N THR A 130 -11.57 5.80 17.25
CA THR A 130 -12.64 4.81 16.97
C THR A 130 -12.32 3.97 15.74
N ARG A 131 -11.81 4.61 14.69
CA ARG A 131 -11.35 3.92 13.47
C ARG A 131 -10.24 2.91 13.76
N LEU A 132 -9.19 3.33 14.49
CA LEU A 132 -8.09 2.43 14.85
C LEU A 132 -8.58 1.23 15.66
N LEU A 133 -9.49 1.45 16.61
CA LEU A 133 -10.05 0.39 17.44
C LEU A 133 -10.82 -0.63 16.61
N VAL A 134 -11.67 -0.17 15.67
CA VAL A 134 -12.42 -1.06 14.78
C VAL A 134 -11.50 -1.83 13.85
N GLU A 135 -10.49 -1.18 13.27
CA GLU A 135 -9.52 -1.86 12.40
C GLU A 135 -8.70 -2.90 13.16
N ALA A 136 -8.28 -2.61 14.39
CA ALA A 136 -7.55 -3.57 15.22
C ALA A 136 -8.42 -4.80 15.57
N VAL A 137 -9.70 -4.59 15.89
CA VAL A 137 -10.65 -5.68 16.18
C VAL A 137 -10.93 -6.52 14.93
N LEU A 138 -11.10 -5.89 13.76
CA LEU A 138 -11.29 -6.60 12.48
C LEU A 138 -10.04 -7.41 12.10
N LEU A 139 -8.84 -6.82 12.23
CA LEU A 139 -7.59 -7.51 11.96
C LEU A 139 -7.39 -8.69 12.91
N ALA A 140 -7.63 -8.51 14.22
CA ALA A 140 -7.46 -9.55 15.23
C ALA A 140 -8.46 -10.70 15.03
N SER A 141 -9.74 -10.37 14.80
CA SER A 141 -10.79 -11.37 14.61
C SER A 141 -10.55 -12.21 13.35
N LEU A 142 -10.16 -11.56 12.24
CA LEU A 142 -9.87 -12.26 11.01
C LEU A 142 -8.59 -13.11 11.13
N SER A 143 -7.53 -12.57 11.74
CA SER A 143 -6.28 -13.31 11.98
C SER A 143 -6.52 -14.55 12.86
N CYS A 144 -7.30 -14.42 13.93
CA CYS A 144 -7.66 -15.54 14.81
C CYS A 144 -8.45 -16.62 14.06
N LEU A 145 -9.44 -16.23 13.24
CA LEU A 145 -10.20 -17.17 12.42
C LEU A 145 -9.28 -17.97 11.49
N PHE A 146 -8.31 -17.33 10.85
CA PHE A 146 -7.39 -18.03 9.96
C PHE A 146 -6.43 -18.97 10.67
N VAL A 147 -5.96 -18.62 11.87
CA VAL A 147 -5.15 -19.53 12.70
C VAL A 147 -5.98 -20.74 13.09
N HIS A 148 -7.25 -20.53 13.48
CA HIS A 148 -8.14 -21.60 13.92
C HIS A 148 -8.61 -22.52 12.78
N GLN A 149 -8.81 -21.96 11.58
CA GLN A 149 -9.24 -22.73 10.40
C GLN A 149 -8.13 -23.61 9.82
N GLY A 150 -6.93 -23.68 10.44
CA GLY A 150 -5.86 -24.60 10.05
C GLY A 150 -5.54 -24.46 8.57
N THR A 151 -4.84 -23.40 8.20
CA THR A 151 -4.65 -23.08 6.78
C THR A 151 -3.85 -24.15 6.02
N ASP A 152 -4.52 -25.10 5.37
CA ASP A 152 -4.01 -25.88 4.23
C ASP A 152 -3.64 -24.98 3.03
N PHE A 153 -4.01 -23.69 3.11
CA PHE A 153 -3.81 -22.62 2.11
C PHE A 153 -2.35 -22.30 1.77
N MET A 154 -1.37 -22.66 2.62
CA MET A 154 0.04 -22.29 2.46
C MET A 154 0.93 -23.40 3.04
N ASP A 155 0.77 -24.63 2.56
CA ASP A 155 1.67 -25.74 2.91
C ASP A 155 3.02 -25.66 2.17
N ASP A 156 3.08 -24.91 1.06
CA ASP A 156 4.31 -24.67 0.29
C ASP A 156 5.26 -23.63 0.92
N TYR A 157 4.81 -22.87 1.93
CA TYR A 157 5.66 -21.84 2.55
C TYR A 157 6.39 -22.42 3.77
N PRO A 158 7.73 -22.46 3.76
CA PRO A 158 8.51 -23.20 4.76
C PRO A 158 8.49 -22.57 6.16
N SER A 159 7.94 -21.36 6.36
CA SER A 159 7.89 -20.70 7.66
C SER A 159 6.51 -20.18 8.04
N ARG A 160 6.05 -20.54 9.25
CA ARG A 160 4.78 -20.09 9.85
C ARG A 160 4.70 -18.56 10.02
N ILE A 161 5.85 -17.89 10.06
CA ILE A 161 5.97 -16.43 10.23
C ILE A 161 5.61 -15.71 8.92
N VAL A 162 6.16 -16.16 7.79
CA VAL A 162 5.85 -15.59 6.46
C VAL A 162 4.38 -15.78 6.12
N LYS A 163 3.82 -16.96 6.43
CA LYS A 163 2.39 -17.27 6.26
C LYS A 163 1.48 -16.31 7.02
N THR A 164 1.78 -16.08 8.30
CA THR A 164 0.99 -15.15 9.14
C THR A 164 1.16 -13.70 8.68
N GLY A 165 2.37 -13.30 8.25
CA GLY A 165 2.65 -11.96 7.74
C GLY A 165 1.92 -11.63 6.44
N LEU A 166 1.98 -12.50 5.43
CA LEU A 166 1.25 -12.33 4.16
C LEU A 166 -0.27 -12.26 4.40
N LEU A 167 -0.76 -13.09 5.32
CA LEU A 167 -2.16 -13.08 5.70
C LEU A 167 -2.57 -11.80 6.42
N ALA A 168 -1.74 -11.30 7.35
CA ALA A 168 -1.99 -10.03 8.04
C ALA A 168 -2.01 -8.84 7.06
N ILE A 169 -1.10 -8.83 6.09
CA ILE A 169 -1.07 -7.81 5.02
C ILE A 169 -2.37 -7.86 4.20
N GLN A 170 -2.79 -9.06 3.79
CA GLN A 170 -4.04 -9.26 3.07
C GLN A 170 -5.27 -8.81 3.89
N CYS A 171 -5.20 -8.87 5.21
CA CYS A 171 -6.30 -8.55 6.11
C CYS A 171 -6.38 -7.07 6.53
N GLY A 172 -5.41 -6.24 6.12
CA GLY A 172 -5.41 -4.80 6.45
C GLY A 172 -4.45 -4.38 7.55
N ALA A 173 -3.38 -5.14 7.83
CA ALA A 173 -2.34 -4.69 8.76
C ALA A 173 -1.73 -3.32 8.39
N LEU A 174 -1.66 -3.00 7.09
CA LEU A 174 -1.21 -1.70 6.62
C LEU A 174 -2.20 -0.58 6.95
N THR A 175 -3.52 -0.83 6.88
CA THR A 175 -4.51 0.21 7.21
C THR A 175 -4.48 0.50 8.71
N THR A 176 -4.38 -0.53 9.56
CA THR A 176 -4.22 -0.36 11.02
C THR A 176 -2.96 0.43 11.37
N LEU A 177 -1.85 0.17 10.66
CA LEU A 177 -0.58 0.86 10.89
C LEU A 177 -0.70 2.35 10.55
N PHE A 178 -1.32 2.67 9.41
CA PHE A 178 -1.54 4.06 9.00
C PHE A 178 -2.49 4.80 9.94
N SER A 179 -3.55 4.16 10.42
CA SER A 179 -4.45 4.75 11.42
C SER A 179 -3.75 4.97 12.77
N PHE A 180 -2.82 4.08 13.15
CA PHE A 180 -2.00 4.25 14.34
C PHE A 180 -1.04 5.45 14.19
N LEU A 181 -0.32 5.53 13.06
CA LEU A 181 0.57 6.64 12.74
C LEU A 181 -0.17 7.98 12.69
N SER A 182 -1.36 8.04 12.09
CA SER A 182 -2.16 9.26 12.05
C SER A 182 -2.59 9.71 13.44
N LEU A 183 -2.95 8.77 14.31
CA LEU A 183 -3.32 9.08 15.70
C LEU A 183 -2.13 9.56 16.51
N VAL A 184 -0.98 8.88 16.43
CA VAL A 184 0.24 9.26 17.14
C VAL A 184 0.72 10.64 16.69
N THR A 185 0.65 10.93 15.39
CA THR A 185 1.05 12.22 14.83
C THR A 185 0.15 13.34 15.33
N LEU A 186 -1.17 13.11 15.38
CA LEU A 186 -2.14 14.08 15.90
C LEU A 186 -1.94 14.38 17.40
N VAL A 187 -1.50 13.38 18.18
CA VAL A 187 -1.21 13.55 19.61
C VAL A 187 0.15 14.20 19.86
N SER A 188 1.17 13.85 19.06
CA SER A 188 2.55 14.28 19.29
C SER A 188 2.77 15.74 18.90
N ASP A 189 2.17 16.17 17.79
CA ASP A 189 2.29 17.55 17.33
C ASP A 189 0.94 18.07 16.81
N PRO A 190 0.09 18.63 17.69
CA PRO A 190 -1.19 19.21 17.29
C PRO A 190 -1.01 20.52 16.51
N LYS A 191 0.21 21.09 16.49
CA LYS A 191 0.50 22.36 15.82
C LYS A 191 0.80 22.21 14.34
N THR A 192 1.13 20.99 13.91
CA THR A 192 1.46 20.72 12.51
C THR A 192 0.47 19.72 11.93
N THR A 193 0.03 19.96 10.70
CA THR A 193 -0.96 19.13 10.00
C THR A 193 -0.36 17.83 9.44
N LEU A 194 0.63 17.26 10.14
CA LEU A 194 1.41 16.09 9.70
C LEU A 194 0.55 14.83 9.56
N TYR A 195 -0.59 14.75 10.26
CA TYR A 195 -1.52 13.62 10.13
C TYR A 195 -2.05 13.45 8.69
N ILE A 196 -2.06 14.51 7.87
CA ILE A 196 -2.51 14.46 6.47
C ILE A 196 -1.65 13.52 5.65
N VAL A 197 -0.34 13.42 5.94
CA VAL A 197 0.60 12.56 5.22
C VAL A 197 0.16 11.09 5.28
N PHE A 198 -0.41 10.67 6.41
CA PHE A 198 -0.95 9.32 6.60
C PHE A 198 -2.42 9.20 6.17
N LEU A 199 -3.18 10.29 6.25
CA LEU A 199 -4.59 10.32 5.87
C LEU A 199 -4.82 10.22 4.34
N LEU A 200 -3.97 10.86 3.53
CA LEU A 200 -4.11 10.83 2.07
C LEU A 200 -4.00 9.42 1.47
N PRO A 201 -2.97 8.61 1.76
CA PRO A 201 -2.84 7.25 1.21
C PRO A 201 -3.86 6.26 1.79
N SER A 202 -4.49 6.55 2.94
CA SER A 202 -5.38 5.58 3.60
C SER A 202 -6.59 5.18 2.75
N GLY A 203 -7.12 6.08 1.91
CA GLY A 203 -8.21 5.77 0.99
C GLY A 203 -7.85 4.64 0.03
N ARG A 204 -6.63 4.67 -0.52
CA ARG A 204 -6.14 3.66 -1.47
C ARG A 204 -5.76 2.35 -0.81
N LEU A 205 -5.28 2.41 0.44
CA LEU A 205 -4.99 1.21 1.21
C LEU A 205 -6.26 0.36 1.40
N TYR A 206 -7.41 0.98 1.59
CA TYR A 206 -8.69 0.26 1.66
C TYR A 206 -9.02 -0.51 0.38
N SER A 207 -8.86 0.14 -0.76
CA SER A 207 -9.05 -0.52 -2.05
C SER A 207 -8.09 -1.66 -2.28
N ASN A 208 -6.83 -1.50 -1.88
CA ASN A 208 -5.85 -2.57 -1.97
C ASN A 208 -6.20 -3.76 -1.07
N VAL A 209 -6.72 -3.53 0.14
CA VAL A 209 -7.18 -4.61 1.04
C VAL A 209 -8.34 -5.38 0.41
N VAL A 210 -9.34 -4.67 -0.13
CA VAL A 210 -10.47 -5.31 -0.81
C VAL A 210 -10.00 -6.10 -2.03
N LEU A 211 -9.17 -5.52 -2.90
CA LEU A 211 -8.64 -6.19 -4.08
C LEU A 211 -7.79 -7.43 -3.72
N THR A 212 -6.90 -7.31 -2.74
CA THR A 212 -6.07 -8.43 -2.28
C THR A 212 -6.94 -9.55 -1.72
N SER A 213 -8.02 -9.20 -1.00
CA SER A 213 -8.95 -10.17 -0.46
C SER A 213 -9.75 -10.93 -1.53
N ILE A 214 -10.11 -10.26 -2.63
CA ILE A 214 -10.80 -10.86 -3.78
C ILE A 214 -9.82 -11.70 -4.61
N ASN A 215 -8.63 -11.19 -4.92
CA ASN A 215 -7.61 -11.88 -5.70
C ASN A 215 -7.15 -13.19 -5.02
N ALA A 216 -7.10 -13.21 -3.70
CA ALA A 216 -6.83 -14.44 -2.95
C ALA A 216 -7.97 -15.47 -2.99
N ARG A 217 -9.20 -15.07 -3.34
CA ARG A 217 -10.27 -16.02 -3.71
C ARG A 217 -10.12 -16.47 -5.16
N ALA A 218 -9.71 -15.57 -6.05
CA ALA A 218 -9.22 -15.82 -7.41
C ALA A 218 -8.41 -17.12 -7.54
N ARG A 219 -7.29 -17.14 -6.82
CA ARG A 219 -6.34 -18.26 -6.77
C ARG A 219 -6.92 -19.58 -6.22
N ARG A 220 -8.14 -19.60 -5.68
CA ARG A 220 -8.78 -20.82 -5.13
C ARG A 220 -9.51 -21.65 -6.19
N VAL A 221 -9.67 -21.17 -7.42
CA VAL A 221 -10.51 -21.81 -8.45
C VAL A 221 -9.71 -22.69 -9.44
N ASP A 222 -8.40 -22.86 -9.27
CA ASP A 222 -7.59 -23.79 -10.09
C ASP A 222 -7.17 -25.06 -9.32
N PRO A 223 -8.06 -26.04 -9.09
CA PRO A 223 -7.68 -27.37 -8.65
C PRO A 223 -7.00 -28.20 -9.76
N LEU A 224 -6.83 -27.68 -10.99
CA LEU A 224 -6.29 -28.41 -12.14
C LEU A 224 -4.81 -28.12 -12.46
N GLN A 225 -4.12 -27.24 -11.73
CA GLN A 225 -2.68 -27.01 -11.95
C GLN A 225 -1.76 -27.88 -11.07
N ILE A 226 -2.32 -28.74 -10.21
CA ILE A 226 -1.58 -29.68 -9.35
C ILE A 226 -1.00 -30.88 -10.15
N ALA A 227 -1.03 -30.83 -11.49
CA ALA A 227 -0.40 -31.86 -12.33
C ALA A 227 1.10 -31.63 -12.59
N ASN A 228 1.67 -30.44 -12.31
CA ASN A 228 3.11 -30.20 -12.48
C ASN A 228 3.65 -29.08 -11.55
N PRO A 229 4.14 -29.40 -10.34
CA PRO A 229 4.56 -28.42 -9.34
C PRO A 229 5.77 -27.56 -9.74
N THR A 230 6.56 -27.97 -10.75
CA THR A 230 7.78 -27.26 -11.16
C THR A 230 7.53 -26.10 -12.13
N GLN A 231 6.40 -26.08 -12.86
CA GLN A 231 6.10 -25.02 -13.83
C GLN A 231 5.24 -23.88 -13.26
N ALA A 232 4.44 -24.15 -12.23
CA ALA A 232 3.57 -23.16 -11.60
C ALA A 232 4.37 -22.15 -10.74
N LEU A 233 5.37 -22.61 -9.98
CA LEU A 233 6.23 -21.74 -9.17
C LEU A 233 7.00 -20.73 -10.03
N THR A 234 7.45 -21.15 -11.22
CA THR A 234 8.17 -20.28 -12.15
C THR A 234 7.23 -19.24 -12.76
N LYS A 235 6.04 -19.65 -13.25
CA LYS A 235 5.09 -18.70 -13.86
C LYS A 235 4.57 -17.65 -12.87
N ASP A 236 4.37 -18.00 -11.61
CA ASP A 236 3.87 -17.07 -10.59
C ASP A 236 4.93 -16.05 -10.15
N ILE A 237 6.21 -16.45 -10.09
CA ILE A 237 7.32 -15.52 -9.82
C ILE A 237 7.49 -14.55 -11.00
N TRP A 238 7.39 -15.02 -12.24
CA TRP A 238 7.48 -14.16 -13.43
C TRP A 238 6.24 -13.27 -13.64
N ALA A 239 5.04 -13.74 -13.29
CA ALA A 239 3.81 -12.94 -13.37
C ALA A 239 3.72 -11.88 -12.25
N ALA A 240 4.18 -12.19 -11.04
CA ALA A 240 4.30 -11.21 -9.96
C ALA A 240 5.45 -10.21 -10.20
N ALA A 241 6.54 -10.65 -10.83
CA ALA A 241 7.61 -9.76 -11.28
C ALA A 241 7.18 -8.85 -12.45
N GLN A 242 6.36 -9.35 -13.40
CA GLN A 242 5.84 -8.55 -14.51
C GLN A 242 4.84 -7.47 -14.08
N ALA A 243 4.06 -7.69 -13.01
CA ALA A 243 3.22 -6.65 -12.42
C ALA A 243 4.01 -5.55 -11.68
N THR A 244 5.31 -5.79 -11.43
CA THR A 244 6.25 -4.85 -10.79
C THR A 244 7.19 -4.21 -11.82
N ASN A 245 6.82 -4.17 -13.10
CA ASN A 245 7.57 -3.46 -14.12
C ASN A 245 7.12 -1.99 -14.22
N VAL A 246 7.25 -1.27 -13.10
CA VAL A 246 7.63 0.14 -13.13
C VAL A 246 9.15 0.14 -13.02
N GLN A 247 9.81 0.22 -14.17
CA GLN A 247 11.23 0.51 -14.39
C GLN A 247 12.16 0.23 -13.19
N THR A 248 12.50 -1.03 -12.96
CA THR A 248 13.79 -1.34 -12.34
C THR A 248 14.79 -1.48 -13.47
N PHE A 249 15.62 -0.46 -13.63
CA PHE A 249 16.78 -0.45 -14.49
C PHE A 249 17.66 -1.65 -14.10
N ASP A 250 17.70 -2.65 -14.98
CA ASP A 250 18.17 -4.00 -14.70
C ASP A 250 19.70 -4.03 -14.59
N LEU A 251 20.22 -3.88 -13.36
CA LEU A 251 21.65 -4.02 -13.04
C LEU A 251 22.18 -5.44 -13.34
N THR A 252 21.30 -6.41 -13.53
CA THR A 252 21.67 -7.80 -13.86
C THR A 252 22.02 -7.95 -15.34
N GLN A 253 21.40 -7.18 -16.24
CA GLN A 253 21.70 -7.20 -17.67
C GLN A 253 23.10 -6.61 -17.98
N MET A 254 23.55 -5.62 -17.20
CA MET A 254 24.93 -5.11 -17.30
C MET A 254 26.00 -6.10 -16.81
N ARG A 255 25.63 -7.11 -16.02
CA ARG A 255 26.60 -8.11 -15.52
C ARG A 255 26.82 -9.23 -16.53
N THR A 256 25.78 -9.68 -17.22
CA THR A 256 25.91 -10.72 -18.26
C THR A 256 26.57 -10.19 -19.52
N GLU A 257 26.28 -8.97 -19.97
CA GLU A 257 27.01 -8.37 -21.10
C GLU A 257 28.49 -8.12 -20.80
N ARG A 258 28.85 -7.84 -19.53
CA ARG A 258 30.25 -7.67 -19.14
C ARG A 258 31.01 -9.00 -19.08
N VAL A 259 30.36 -10.11 -18.74
CA VAL A 259 30.99 -11.44 -18.69
C VAL A 259 31.16 -12.01 -20.09
N GLU A 260 30.14 -11.91 -20.96
CA GLU A 260 30.28 -12.32 -22.36
C GLU A 260 31.28 -11.43 -23.13
N GLY A 261 31.33 -10.13 -22.82
CA GLY A 261 32.35 -9.22 -23.34
C GLY A 261 33.77 -9.51 -22.84
N MET A 262 33.94 -10.03 -21.61
CA MET A 262 35.25 -10.44 -21.08
C MET A 262 35.70 -11.79 -21.64
N GLU A 263 34.80 -12.75 -21.82
CA GLU A 263 35.13 -14.04 -22.44
C GLU A 263 35.43 -13.90 -23.93
N SER A 264 34.72 -13.02 -24.65
CA SER A 264 35.01 -12.70 -26.04
C SER A 264 36.38 -12.01 -26.21
N LYS A 265 36.75 -11.11 -25.28
CA LYS A 265 38.11 -10.51 -25.26
C LYS A 265 39.21 -11.52 -24.92
N CYS A 266 39.01 -12.39 -23.92
CA CYS A 266 39.98 -13.44 -23.60
C CYS A 266 40.17 -14.45 -24.75
N ALA A 267 39.10 -14.78 -25.49
CA ALA A 267 39.19 -15.67 -26.65
C ALA A 267 39.90 -15.01 -27.85
N LEU A 268 39.70 -13.71 -28.06
CA LEU A 268 40.42 -12.94 -29.09
C LEU A 268 41.91 -12.75 -28.75
N ASP A 269 42.25 -12.51 -27.47
CA ASP A 269 43.64 -12.35 -27.02
C ASP A 269 44.41 -13.68 -27.01
N ALA A 270 43.75 -14.80 -26.69
CA ALA A 270 44.33 -16.14 -26.79
C ALA A 270 44.60 -16.57 -28.24
N ASN A 271 43.74 -16.15 -29.18
CA ASN A 271 43.96 -16.42 -30.60
C ASN A 271 45.03 -15.51 -31.22
N SER A 272 45.14 -14.26 -30.75
CA SER A 272 46.19 -13.31 -31.19
C SER A 272 47.60 -13.70 -30.71
N THR A 273 47.70 -14.25 -29.49
CA THR A 273 48.98 -14.77 -28.95
C THR A 273 49.42 -16.07 -29.62
N ALA A 274 48.50 -16.98 -29.97
CA ALA A 274 48.82 -18.18 -30.73
C ALA A 274 49.33 -17.89 -32.16
N VAL A 275 48.82 -16.83 -32.82
CA VAL A 275 49.29 -16.42 -34.16
C VAL A 275 50.67 -15.73 -34.11
N LEU A 276 51.00 -15.03 -33.01
CA LEU A 276 52.33 -14.44 -32.81
C LEU A 276 53.42 -15.49 -32.52
N ASP A 277 53.08 -16.57 -31.81
CA ASP A 277 53.99 -17.69 -31.54
C ASP A 277 54.27 -18.54 -32.80
N GLU A 278 53.30 -18.68 -33.71
CA GLU A 278 53.54 -19.38 -34.98
C GLU A 278 54.46 -18.59 -35.93
N HIS A 279 54.39 -17.25 -35.89
CA HIS A 279 55.29 -16.38 -36.66
C HIS A 279 56.71 -16.30 -36.08
N THR A 280 56.88 -16.38 -34.75
CA THR A 280 58.23 -16.45 -34.13
C THR A 280 58.88 -17.83 -34.30
N ALA A 281 58.10 -18.92 -34.29
CA ALA A 281 58.61 -20.26 -34.57
C ALA A 281 59.06 -20.45 -36.03
N LYS A 282 58.44 -19.74 -36.99
CA LYS A 282 58.91 -19.72 -38.40
C LYS A 282 60.14 -18.83 -38.62
N SER A 283 60.31 -17.75 -37.84
CA SER A 283 61.52 -16.91 -37.91
C SER A 283 62.78 -17.62 -37.38
N HIS A 284 62.66 -18.47 -36.35
CA HIS A 284 63.81 -19.24 -35.84
C HIS A 284 64.28 -20.38 -36.76
N LYS A 285 63.46 -20.81 -37.73
CA LYS A 285 63.83 -21.82 -38.74
C LYS A 285 64.61 -21.28 -39.94
N HIS A 286 64.85 -19.96 -40.02
CA HIS A 286 65.67 -19.35 -41.09
C HIS A 286 67.04 -18.82 -40.62
N SER A 287 67.40 -19.00 -39.35
CA SER A 287 68.73 -18.61 -38.81
C SER A 287 69.70 -19.78 -38.63
N ASN A 288 69.40 -20.98 -39.17
CA ASN A 288 70.28 -22.15 -39.03
C ASN A 288 70.57 -22.87 -40.34
N THR A 289 70.69 -22.10 -41.43
CA THR A 289 71.22 -22.54 -42.71
C THR A 289 71.83 -21.34 -43.43
N GLN A 290 73.09 -21.02 -43.11
CA GLN A 290 74.11 -20.73 -44.12
C GLN A 290 75.51 -20.77 -43.50
N PRO A 291 76.48 -21.44 -44.16
CA PRO A 291 77.91 -21.42 -43.81
C PRO A 291 78.61 -20.12 -44.21
#